data_AF-X1H6L0-F1
#
_entry.id   AF-X1H6L0-F1
#
_cell.length_a   1.000
_cell.length_b   1.000
_cell.length_c   1.000
_cell.angle_alpha   90.00
_cell.angle_beta   90.00
_cell.angle_gamma   90.00
#
_symmetry.space_group_name_H-M   'P 1'
#
loop_
_entity.id
_entity.type
_entity.pdbx_description
1 polymer ?
#
loop_
_entity_poly.entity_id
_entity_poly.type
_entity_poly.pdbx_seq_one_letter_code
_entity_poly.pdbx_strand_id
1 'polypeptide(L)' 'LGAPVSTTQVISSSIMGVGSSQNIHAIRWGVARNIGLAWIFTLPCSAIMAGLSYLGLRMVFGN' A
#
# COMPACT_ATOMS: atom_id res chain seq x y z
N LEU A 1 -10.05 7.29 -19.82
CA LEU A 1 -8.82 6.64 -19.31
C LEU A 1 -7.95 7.72 -18.68
N GLY A 2 -7.90 7.82 -17.35
CA GLY A 2 -7.15 8.91 -16.68
C GLY A 2 -7.18 8.85 -15.16
N ALA A 3 -7.26 7.64 -14.59
CA ALA A 3 -7.16 7.47 -13.14
C ALA A 3 -5.68 7.40 -12.74
N PRO A 4 -5.26 8.05 -11.64
CA PRO A 4 -3.90 7.93 -11.14
C PRO A 4 -3.65 6.48 -10.67
N VAL A 5 -2.84 5.74 -11.44
CA VAL A 5 -2.39 4.39 -11.09
C VAL A 5 -0.94 4.44 -10.61
N SER A 6 -0.64 3.70 -9.55
CA SER A 6 0.72 3.60 -9.02
C SER A 6 1.58 2.71 -9.92
N THR A 7 2.56 3.30 -10.61
CA THR A 7 3.50 2.58 -11.48
C THR A 7 4.31 1.54 -10.70
N THR A 8 4.64 1.80 -9.43
CA THR A 8 5.35 0.85 -8.55
C THR A 8 4.52 -0.41 -8.29
N GLN A 9 3.21 -0.26 -8.11
CA GLN A 9 2.30 -1.38 -7.88
C GLN A 9 2.22 -2.26 -9.13
N VAL A 10 2.09 -1.63 -10.31
CA VAL A 10 2.03 -2.32 -11.61
C VAL A 10 3.33 -3.05 -11.92
N ILE A 11 4.49 -2.43 -11.65
CA ILE A 11 5.80 -3.05 -11.88
C ILE A 11 6.01 -4.23 -10.92
N SER A 12 5.73 -4.06 -9.62
CA SER A 12 5.91 -5.14 -8.62
C SER A 12 5.05 -6.36 -8.93
N SER A 13 3.78 -6.17 -9.32
CA SER A 13 2.91 -7.27 -9.74
C SER A 13 3.39 -7.92 -11.03
N SER A 14 3.94 -7.14 -11.96
CA SER A 14 4.49 -7.69 -13.21
C SER A 14 5.71 -8.57 -12.93
N ILE A 15 6.66 -8.10 -12.11
CA ILE A 15 7.84 -8.88 -11.72
C ILE A 15 7.45 -10.19 -11.01
N MET A 16 6.48 -10.13 -10.08
CA MET A 16 5.93 -11.34 -9.46
C MET A 16 5.23 -12.26 -10.47
N GLY A 17 4.51 -11.71 -11.45
CA GLY A 17 3.85 -12.50 -12.49
C GLY A 17 4.85 -13.25 -13.38
N VAL A 18 5.85 -12.54 -13.90
CA VAL A 18 6.90 -13.14 -14.74
C VAL A 18 7.77 -14.11 -13.93
N GLY A 19 8.09 -13.77 -12.69
CA GLY A 19 8.84 -14.66 -11.78
C GLY A 19 8.09 -15.97 -11.50
N SER A 20 6.76 -15.91 -11.35
CA SER A 20 5.94 -17.09 -11.05
C SER A 20 5.81 -18.01 -12.26
N SER A 21 5.85 -17.44 -13.46
CA SER A 21 5.81 -18.19 -14.73
C SER A 21 7.12 -18.92 -15.01
N GLN A 22 8.25 -18.30 -14.67
CA GLN A 22 9.57 -18.90 -14.90
C GLN A 22 9.98 -19.86 -13.79
N ASN A 23 9.89 -19.45 -12.53
CA ASN A 23 10.27 -20.26 -11.36
C ASN A 23 9.57 -19.74 -10.11
N ILE A 24 8.53 -20.46 -9.65
CA ILE A 24 7.75 -20.13 -8.45
C ILE A 24 8.66 -19.99 -7.20
N HIS A 25 9.77 -20.73 -7.15
CA HIS A 25 10.76 -20.67 -6.06
C HIS A 25 11.70 -19.47 -6.12
N ALA A 26 11.83 -18.79 -7.27
CA ALA A 26 12.64 -17.58 -7.39
C ALA A 26 11.96 -16.39 -6.68
N ILE A 27 10.65 -16.47 -6.46
CA ILE A 27 9.90 -15.45 -5.74
C ILE A 27 9.97 -15.71 -4.24
N ARG A 28 10.42 -14.70 -3.51
CA ARG A 28 10.27 -14.66 -2.05
C ARG A 28 8.82 -14.33 -1.70
N TRP A 29 7.97 -15.36 -1.63
CA TRP A 29 6.54 -15.24 -1.29
C TRP A 29 6.28 -14.49 0.02
N GLY A 30 7.21 -14.55 0.98
CA GLY A 30 7.13 -13.74 2.20
C GLY A 30 7.16 -12.22 1.94
N VAL A 31 8.00 -11.77 1.00
CA VAL A 31 8.09 -10.35 0.61
C VAL A 31 6.86 -9.93 -0.19
N ALA A 32 6.42 -10.78 -1.13
CA ALA A 32 5.18 -10.57 -1.89
C ALA A 32 3.97 -10.36 -0.98
N ARG A 33 3.82 -11.22 0.04
CA ARG A 33 2.74 -11.12 1.03
C ARG A 33 2.87 -9.87 1.89
N ASN A 34 4.07 -9.52 2.33
CA ASN A 34 4.30 -8.29 3.09
C ASN A 34 3.95 -7.03 2.29
N ILE A 35 4.27 -6.99 0.99
CA ILE A 35 3.91 -5.87 0.12
C ILE A 35 2.38 -5.75 0.00
N GLY A 36 1.68 -6.86 -0.26
CA GLY A 36 0.21 -6.87 -0.33
C GLY A 36 -0.44 -6.45 0.99
N LEU A 37 0.06 -6.96 2.12
CA LEU A 37 -0.42 -6.58 3.46
C LEU A 37 -0.13 -5.09 3.74
N ALA A 38 1.05 -4.60 3.39
CA ALA A 38 1.41 -3.20 3.56
C ALA A 38 0.44 -2.29 2.81
N TRP A 39 0.06 -2.59 1.57
CA TRP A 39 -0.92 -1.78 0.84
C TRP A 39 -2.28 -1.70 1.53
N ILE A 40 -2.77 -2.85 2.02
CA ILE A 40 -4.04 -2.90 2.76
C ILE A 40 -3.94 -2.14 4.07
N PHE A 41 -2.80 -2.19 4.76
CA PHE A 41 -2.61 -1.54 6.06
C PHE A 41 -2.28 -0.03 5.96
N THR A 42 -1.70 0.41 4.85
CA THR A 42 -1.30 1.81 4.66
C THR A 42 -2.53 2.72 4.55
N LEU A 43 -3.60 2.26 3.88
CA LEU A 43 -4.86 3.00 3.76
C LEU A 43 -5.54 3.28 5.11
N PRO A 44 -5.84 2.29 5.98
CA PRO A 44 -6.46 2.53 7.27
C PRO A 44 -5.52 3.31 8.20
N CYS A 45 -4.21 3.03 8.20
CA CYS A 45 -3.27 3.83 8.99
C CYS A 45 -3.29 5.31 8.57
N SER A 46 -3.32 5.59 7.26
CA SER A 46 -3.38 6.97 6.76
C SER A 46 -4.70 7.65 7.14
N ALA A 47 -5.83 6.93 7.04
CA ALA A 47 -7.13 7.45 7.45
C ALA A 47 -7.20 7.76 8.95
N ILE A 48 -6.66 6.88 9.79
CA ILE A 48 -6.59 7.08 11.24
C ILE A 48 -5.71 8.28 11.58
N MET A 49 -4.51 8.39 10.97
CA MET A 49 -3.61 9.53 11.15
C MET A 49 -4.26 10.86 10.73
N ALA A 50 -4.97 10.86 9.59
CA ALA A 50 -5.71 12.03 9.15
C ALA A 50 -6.85 12.40 10.12
N GLY A 51 -7.61 11.42 10.63
CA GLY A 51 -8.67 11.64 11.60
C GLY A 51 -8.16 12.17 12.95
N LEU A 52 -7.06 11.60 13.46
CA LEU A 52 -6.43 12.04 14.70
C LEU A 52 -5.86 13.45 14.59
N SER A 53 -5.19 13.77 13.48
CA SER A 53 -4.66 15.12 13.27
C SER A 53 -5.77 16.16 13.14
N TYR A 54 -6.87 15.85 12.43
CA TYR A 54 -8.05 16.71 12.37
C TYR A 54 -8.68 16.92 13.76
N LEU A 55 -8.83 15.85 14.55
CA LEU A 55 -9.39 15.93 15.89
C LEU A 55 -8.50 16.80 16.81
N GLY A 56 -7.18 16.63 16.75
CA GLY A 56 -6.23 17.44 17.51
C GLY A 56 -6.29 18.91 17.15
N LEU A 57 -6.28 19.24 15.84
CA LEU A 57 -6.47 20.61 15.37
C LEU A 57 -7.79 21.21 15.83
N ARG A 58 -8.88 20.43 15.77
CA ARG A 58 -10.20 20.87 16.23
C ARG A 58 -10.25 21.15 17.74
N MET A 59 -9.56 20.36 18.57
CA MET A 59 -9.49 20.59 20.01
C MET A 59 -8.70 21.86 20.37
N VAL A 60 -7.69 22.20 19.57
CA VAL A 60 -6.80 23.35 19.82
C VAL A 60 -7.38 24.66 19.29
N PHE A 61 -7.99 24.68 18.10
CA PHE A 61 -8.55 25.90 17.49
C PHE A 61 -10.07 26.06 17.68
N GLY A 62 -10.76 25.05 18.19
CA GLY A 62 -12.21 25.04 18.44
C GLY A 62 -12.61 25.33 19.88
N ASN A 63 -11.66 25.75 20.74
CA ASN A 63 -11.92 26.51 21.98
C ASN A 63 -11.75 28.00 21.70
#